data_AF-A0A399YI79-F1
#
_entry.id   AF-A0A399YI79-F1
#
_cell.length_a   1.000
_cell.length_b   1.000
_cell.length_c   1.000
_cell.angle_alpha   90.00
_cell.angle_beta   90.00
_cell.angle_gamma   90.00
#
_symmetry.space_group_name_H-M   'P 1'
#
loop_
_entity.id
_entity.type
_entity.pdbx_description
1 polymer ?
#
loop_
_entity_poly.entity_id
_entity_poly.type
_entity_poly.pdbx_seq_one_letter_code
_entity_poly.pdbx_strand_id
1 'polypeptide(L)' 'MDWSDAQCATRYEAVVRQDSKNGVLADSASNLAASKYKTIALPKGHTYYWRARGCVDDVCGKWSKWYNFILQP' A
#
# COMPACT_ATOMS: atom_id res chain seq x y z
N MET A 1 2.56 -5.60 -5.14
CA MET A 1 3.35 -4.42 -4.74
C MET A 1 4.48 -4.91 -3.87
N ASP A 2 5.68 -4.39 -4.11
CA ASP A 2 6.90 -4.77 -3.41
C ASP A 2 7.65 -3.46 -3.11
N TRP A 3 7.96 -3.20 -1.84
CA TRP A 3 8.67 -2.01 -1.41
C TRP A 3 9.91 -2.40 -0.61
N SER A 4 10.88 -1.49 -0.49
CA SER A 4 12.11 -1.77 0.26
C SER A 4 11.83 -2.02 1.74
N ASP A 5 12.49 -3.03 2.30
CA ASP A 5 12.44 -3.32 3.73
C ASP A 5 12.93 -2.13 4.56
N ALA A 6 12.13 -1.74 5.55
CA ALA A 6 12.56 -0.87 6.63
C ALA A 6 13.20 -1.75 7.71
N GLN A 7 14.50 -1.52 7.98
CA GLN A 7 15.35 -2.38 8.80
C GLN A 7 14.81 -2.71 10.21
N CYS A 8 13.96 -1.86 10.78
CA CYS A 8 13.38 -2.07 12.11
C CYS A 8 11.89 -2.45 12.08
N ALA A 9 11.23 -2.48 10.93
CA ALA A 9 9.79 -2.70 10.87
C ALA A 9 9.43 -4.16 11.18
N THR A 10 8.55 -4.36 12.14
CA THR A 10 8.00 -5.68 12.50
C THR A 10 6.69 -5.98 11.78
N ARG A 11 6.02 -4.93 11.27
CA ARG A 11 4.85 -5.04 10.38
C ARG A 11 4.79 -3.86 9.43
N TYR A 12 3.97 -3.98 8.40
CA TYR A 12 3.65 -2.92 7.46
C TYR A 12 2.16 -2.68 7.34
N GLU A 13 1.84 -1.43 7.01
CA GLU A 13 0.52 -1.02 6.56
C GLU A 13 0.60 -0.52 5.12
N ALA A 14 -0.40 -0.85 4.32
CA ALA A 14 -0.54 -0.41 2.95
C ALA A 14 -1.96 0.12 2.72
N VAL A 15 -2.07 1.19 1.94
CA VAL A 15 -3.36 1.72 1.47
C VAL A 15 -3.33 1.88 -0.04
N VAL A 16 -4.44 1.57 -0.68
CA VAL A 16 -4.64 1.66 -2.13
C VAL A 16 -5.87 2.50 -2.40
N ARG A 17 -5.74 3.51 -3.25
CA ARG A 17 -6.76 4.49 -3.62
C ARG A 17 -7.01 4.44 -5.12
N GLN A 18 -8.27 4.51 -5.54
CA GLN A 18 -8.66 4.47 -6.95
C GLN A 18 -8.70 5.88 -7.55
N ASP A 19 -8.23 6.01 -8.79
CA ASP A 19 -8.26 7.17 -9.69
C ASP A 19 -7.52 8.44 -9.20
N SER A 20 -7.28 8.60 -7.90
CA SER A 20 -6.43 9.65 -7.32
C SER A 20 -5.90 9.29 -5.93
N LYS A 21 -4.89 10.04 -5.44
CA LYS A 21 -4.31 9.89 -4.08
C LYS A 21 -5.32 10.14 -2.95
N ASN A 22 -6.39 10.87 -3.25
CA ASN A 22 -7.49 11.19 -2.32
C ASN A 22 -8.80 10.50 -2.73
N GLY A 23 -8.76 9.56 -3.68
CA GLY A 23 -9.93 8.89 -4.20
C GLY A 23 -10.51 7.85 -3.24
N VAL A 24 -11.38 6.99 -3.76
CA VAL A 24 -11.99 5.91 -2.99
C VAL A 24 -10.91 4.97 -2.46
N LEU A 25 -11.02 4.56 -1.18
CA LEU A 25 -10.16 3.52 -0.63
C LEU A 25 -10.54 2.19 -1.30
N ALA A 26 -9.69 1.73 -2.20
CA ALA A 26 -9.92 0.53 -2.99
C ALA A 26 -9.48 -0.73 -2.23
N ASP A 27 -8.41 -0.61 -1.43
CA ASP A 27 -7.90 -1.70 -0.60
C ASP A 27 -7.00 -1.17 0.53
N SER A 28 -6.83 -1.96 1.58
CA SER A 28 -5.88 -1.67 2.66
C SER A 28 -5.52 -2.89 3.49
N ALA A 29 -4.33 -2.91 4.05
CA ALA A 29 -3.88 -3.91 5.02
C ALA A 29 -3.03 -3.25 6.11
N SER A 30 -3.09 -3.75 7.36
CA SER A 30 -2.42 -3.13 8.52
C SER A 30 -1.44 -4.05 9.28
N ASN A 31 -1.39 -5.34 8.97
CA ASN A 31 -0.58 -6.33 9.69
C ASN A 31 0.24 -7.21 8.73
N LEU A 32 0.89 -6.58 7.75
CA LEU A 32 1.72 -7.31 6.79
C LEU A 32 3.09 -7.60 7.40
N ALA A 33 3.43 -8.88 7.57
CA ALA A 33 4.73 -9.30 8.10
C ALA A 33 5.88 -9.15 7.07
N ALA A 34 5.54 -9.06 5.79
CA ALA A 34 6.50 -8.87 4.70
C ALA A 34 6.28 -7.52 4.02
N SER A 35 7.33 -6.97 3.40
CA SER A 35 7.32 -5.77 2.56
C SER A 35 6.66 -5.98 1.18
N LYS A 36 5.65 -6.87 1.14
CA LYS A 36 4.94 -7.26 -0.06
C LYS A 36 3.45 -7.33 0.22
N TYR A 37 2.68 -6.86 -0.75
CA TYR A 37 1.23 -6.90 -0.67
C TYR A 37 0.62 -7.20 -2.03
N LYS A 38 -0.34 -8.12 -2.01
CA LYS A 38 -1.22 -8.41 -3.14
C LYS A 38 -2.60 -7.87 -2.78
N THR A 39 -3.14 -7.01 -3.63
CA THR A 39 -4.49 -6.47 -3.43
C THR A 39 -5.55 -7.55 -3.60
N ILE A 40 -6.75 -7.25 -3.13
CA ILE A 40 -7.97 -7.91 -3.60
C ILE A 40 -8.14 -7.72 -5.13
N ALA A 41 -9.15 -8.38 -5.69
CA ALA A 41 -9.55 -8.14 -7.06
C ALA A 41 -10.03 -6.69 -7.21
N LEU A 42 -9.30 -5.90 -8.00
CA LEU A 42 -9.59 -4.51 -8.28
C LEU A 42 -10.16 -4.36 -9.70
N PRO A 43 -11.13 -3.45 -9.92
CA PRO A 43 -11.63 -3.13 -11.26
C PRO A 43 -10.51 -2.78 -12.25
N LYS A 44 -10.60 -3.34 -13.45
CA LYS A 44 -9.70 -2.98 -14.55
C LYS A 44 -10.08 -1.64 -15.17
N GLY A 45 -9.15 -1.02 -15.90
CA GLY A 45 -9.32 0.29 -16.54
C GLY A 45 -9.07 1.48 -15.61
N HIS A 46 -8.66 1.23 -14.38
CA HIS A 46 -8.40 2.27 -13.37
C HIS A 46 -6.91 2.42 -13.07
N THR A 47 -6.54 3.64 -12.68
CA THR A 47 -5.23 3.93 -12.09
C THR A 47 -5.35 3.84 -10.58
N TYR A 48 -4.49 3.04 -9.95
CA TYR A 48 -4.46 2.87 -8.50
C TYR A 48 -3.22 3.53 -7.92
N TYR A 49 -3.43 4.30 -6.85
CA TYR A 49 -2.39 4.98 -6.11
C TYR A 49 -2.20 4.29 -4.77
N TRP A 50 -0.97 3.96 -4.41
CA TRP A 50 -0.71 3.27 -3.17
C TRP A 50 0.50 3.83 -2.44
N ARG A 51 0.53 3.60 -1.13
CA ARG A 51 1.68 3.89 -0.27
C ARG A 51 1.72 2.87 0.86
N ALA A 52 2.91 2.66 1.40
CA ALA A 52 3.13 1.78 2.55
C ALA A 52 3.90 2.50 3.66
N ARG A 53 3.79 2.01 4.89
CA ARG A 53 4.63 2.42 6.02
C ARG A 53 5.01 1.22 6.86
N GLY A 54 6.24 1.23 7.38
CA GLY A 54 6.68 0.25 8.38
C GLY A 54 6.28 0.70 9.79
N CYS A 55 5.97 -0.25 10.65
CA CYS A 55 5.65 -0.04 12.05
C CYS A 55 6.45 -1.00 12.93
N VAL A 56 6.70 -0.57 14.17
CA VAL A 56 7.25 -1.37 15.26
C VAL A 56 6.23 -1.29 16.39
N ASP A 57 5.62 -2.42 16.72
CA ASP A 57 4.50 -2.49 17.66
C ASP A 57 3.36 -1.52 17.25
N ASP A 58 3.00 -0.61 18.15
CA ASP A 58 1.97 0.42 17.92
C ASP A 58 2.53 1.71 17.30
N VAL A 59 3.84 1.79 17.07
CA VAL A 59 4.51 2.98 16.53
C VAL A 59 4.78 2.80 15.03
N CYS A 60 4.17 3.66 14.22
CA CYS A 60 4.36 3.64 12.77
C CYS A 60 5.25 4.79 12.29
N GLY A 61 6.14 4.49 11.34
CA GLY A 61 6.96 5.47 10.67
C GLY A 61 6.18 6.35 9.68
N LYS A 62 6.91 7.22 8.99
CA LYS A 62 6.35 8.03 7.91
C LYS A 62 5.88 7.13 6.76
N TRP A 63 4.79 7.53 6.12
CA TRP A 63 4.35 6.93 4.87
C TRP A 63 5.41 7.11 3.77
N SER A 64 5.52 6.13 2.89
CA SER A 64 6.25 6.25 1.64
C SER A 64 5.67 7.36 0.77
N LYS A 65 6.42 7.72 -0.29
CA LYS A 65 5.82 8.45 -1.42
C LYS A 65 4.66 7.64 -1.99
N TRP A 66 3.76 8.33 -2.69
CA TRP A 66 2.73 7.66 -3.46
C TRP A 66 3.34 7.05 -4.70
N TYR A 67 3.06 5.77 -4.90
CA TYR A 67 3.32 5.03 -6.12
C TYR A 67 1.99 4.81 -6.85
N ASN A 68 2.05 4.41 -8.12
CA ASN A 68 0.85 4.07 -8.87
C ASN A 68 1.09 2.88 -9.80
N PHE A 69 0.00 2.22 -10.17
CA PHE A 69 -0.05 1.22 -11.23
C PHE A 69 -1.40 1.31 -11.94
N ILE A 70 -1.45 0.82 -13.18
CA ILE A 70 -2.68 0.75 -13.97
C ILE A 70 -3.03 -0.72 -14.15
N LEU A 71 -4.29 -1.07 -13.89
CA LEU A 71 -4.81 -2.36 -14.30
C LEU A 71 -5.38 -2.21 -15.70
N GLN A 72 -4.67 -2.75 -16.69
CA GLN A 72 -5.14 -2.74 -18.07
C GLN A 72 -6.45 -3.56 -18.19
N PRO A 73 -7.41 -3.11 -19.03
CA PRO A 73 -8.60 -3.87 -19.39
C PRO A 73 -8.32 -5.33 -19.81
#